data_AF-A0A172DBU9-F1
#
_entry.id   AF-A0A172DBU9-F1
#
_cell.length_a   1.000
_cell.length_b   1.000
_cell.length_c   1.000
_cell.angle_alpha   90.00
_cell.angle_beta   90.00
_cell.angle_gamma   90.00
#
_symmetry.space_group_name_H-M   'P 1'
#
loop_
_entity.id
_entity.type
_entity.pdbx_description
1 polymer ?
#
loop_
_entity_poly.entity_id
_entity_poly.type
_entity_poly.pdbx_seq_one_letter_code
_entity_poly.pdbx_strand_id
1 'polypeptide(L)'
;FQQELEEMRNASALAAAAAGLAAGRLEEWIFAFAQAARTTSQFCISVGGSRPAVHDKLQECFRGTIGPETLYKIEDSHVTKSAEKNLQLHEALSSISFSSLGAESIIERNEDRGCNLMRTAADGLLKGGFTNTAQLNVGWWSDELRIKCGRQTKCKGGRVRDVTSYGAVRWTEDPNKVSIFEDVIRLLARFEEAKNAVMEKIKTTADELTKCIGHKEAELTNDQLYEEFIWETIHRLELSKRVSEQ
;
A
#
# COMPACT_ATOMS: atom_id res chain seq x y z
N PHE A 1 18.15 13.92 18.47
CA PHE A 1 17.04 13.01 18.85
C PHE A 1 15.64 13.58 18.67
N GLN A 2 15.08 14.44 19.54
CA GLN A 2 13.65 14.83 19.45
C GLN A 2 13.22 15.37 18.06
N GLN A 3 13.98 16.32 17.50
CA GLN A 3 13.75 16.84 16.15
C GLN A 3 13.83 15.74 15.07
N GLU A 4 14.80 14.82 15.17
CA GLU A 4 14.97 13.73 14.21
C GLU A 4 13.84 12.69 14.28
N LEU A 5 13.27 12.49 15.47
CA LEU A 5 12.06 11.67 15.67
C LEU A 5 10.83 12.37 15.08
N GLU A 6 10.78 13.70 15.06
CA GLU A 6 9.73 14.47 14.39
C GLU A 6 9.88 14.39 12.86
N GLU A 7 11.08 14.55 12.32
CA GLU A 7 11.39 14.36 10.90
C GLU A 7 11.05 12.93 10.43
N MET A 8 11.38 11.91 11.22
CA MET A 8 11.00 10.51 10.99
C MET A 8 9.47 10.31 11.01
N ARG A 9 8.75 10.92 11.96
CA ARG A 9 7.27 10.87 12.04
C ARG A 9 6.59 11.57 10.87
N ASN A 10 7.15 12.69 10.42
CA ASN A 10 6.68 13.39 9.22
C ASN A 10 6.88 12.53 7.95
N ALA A 11 8.00 11.80 7.85
CA ALA A 11 8.18 10.81 6.79
C ALA A 11 7.19 9.64 6.88
N SER A 12 6.93 9.09 8.08
CA SER A 12 5.98 7.97 8.25
C SER A 12 4.55 8.37 7.89
N ALA A 13 4.11 9.58 8.26
CA ALA A 13 2.78 10.09 7.93
C ALA A 13 2.58 10.24 6.40
N LEU A 14 3.60 10.73 5.69
CA LEU A 14 3.57 10.84 4.22
C LEU A 14 3.57 9.46 3.55
N ALA A 15 4.36 8.50 4.04
CA ALA A 15 4.37 7.13 3.54
C ALA A 15 3.00 6.44 3.72
N ALA A 16 2.39 6.57 4.90
CA ALA A 16 1.06 6.03 5.20
C ALA A 16 -0.03 6.67 4.31
N ALA A 17 0.01 7.99 4.11
CA ALA A 17 -0.94 8.69 3.24
C ALA A 17 -0.81 8.26 1.76
N ALA A 18 0.42 8.10 1.26
CA ALA A 18 0.64 7.60 -0.10
C ALA A 18 0.17 6.14 -0.27
N ALA A 19 0.43 5.28 0.72
CA ALA A 19 -0.06 3.90 0.71
C ALA A 19 -1.59 3.83 0.72
N GLY A 20 -2.26 4.67 1.53
CA GLY A 20 -3.72 4.79 1.56
C GLY A 20 -4.31 5.27 0.24
N LEU A 21 -3.67 6.24 -0.43
CA LEU A 21 -4.06 6.71 -1.76
C LEU A 21 -3.90 5.63 -2.84
N ALA A 22 -2.86 4.79 -2.74
CA ALA A 22 -2.66 3.66 -3.64
C ALA A 22 -3.70 2.55 -3.40
N ALA A 23 -3.98 2.23 -2.14
CA ALA A 23 -5.00 1.25 -1.75
C ALA A 23 -6.40 1.66 -2.23
N GLY A 24 -6.84 2.90 -1.97
CA GLY A 24 -8.16 3.38 -2.39
C GLY A 24 -8.38 3.36 -3.91
N ARG A 25 -7.32 3.51 -4.70
CA ARG A 25 -7.39 3.42 -6.18
C ARG A 25 -7.55 1.98 -6.69
N LEU A 26 -6.93 1.01 -6.01
CA LEU A 26 -7.14 -0.42 -6.28
C LEU A 26 -8.53 -0.85 -5.83
N GLU A 27 -8.94 -0.41 -4.63
CA GLU A 27 -10.23 -0.72 -4.02
C GLU A 27 -11.39 -0.24 -4.88
N GLU A 28 -11.46 1.05 -5.25
CA GLU A 28 -12.57 1.58 -6.07
C GLU A 28 -12.68 0.87 -7.43
N TRP A 29 -11.54 0.52 -8.06
CA TRP A 29 -11.57 -0.25 -9.31
C TRP A 29 -12.19 -1.64 -9.13
N ILE A 30 -11.69 -2.43 -8.18
CA ILE A 30 -12.18 -3.79 -7.94
C ILE A 30 -13.63 -3.76 -7.41
N PHE A 31 -13.98 -2.76 -6.59
CA PHE A 31 -15.32 -2.56 -6.07
C PHE A 31 -16.33 -2.19 -7.16
N ALA A 32 -15.99 -1.27 -8.07
CA ALA A 32 -16.82 -0.95 -9.23
C ALA A 32 -17.02 -2.17 -10.14
N PHE A 33 -16.00 -3.01 -10.31
CA PHE A 33 -16.09 -4.26 -11.09
C PHE A 33 -16.94 -5.32 -10.38
N ALA A 34 -16.85 -5.44 -9.05
CA ALA A 34 -17.65 -6.35 -8.25
C ALA A 34 -19.14 -5.96 -8.23
N GLN A 35 -19.45 -4.66 -8.17
CA GLN A 35 -20.82 -4.15 -8.28
C GLN A 35 -21.37 -4.22 -9.71
N ALA A 36 -20.51 -4.26 -10.75
CA ALA A 36 -20.91 -4.39 -12.14
C ALA A 36 -21.34 -5.83 -12.52
N ALA A 37 -22.26 -6.41 -11.75
CA ALA A 37 -22.90 -7.70 -11.97
C ALA A 37 -24.42 -7.55 -12.01
N ARG A 38 -25.04 -7.78 -13.17
CA ARG A 38 -26.50 -7.55 -13.37
C ARG A 38 -27.32 -8.83 -13.48
N THR A 39 -26.73 -9.91 -14.00
CA THR A 39 -27.45 -11.17 -14.29
C THR A 39 -26.50 -12.37 -14.21
N THR A 40 -27.04 -13.59 -14.30
CA THR A 40 -26.28 -14.85 -14.47
C THR A 40 -25.70 -15.00 -15.89
N SER A 41 -25.08 -13.94 -16.42
CA SER A 41 -24.36 -13.87 -17.71
C SER A 41 -23.61 -12.54 -17.88
N GLN A 42 -24.10 -11.44 -17.28
CA GLN A 42 -23.53 -10.10 -17.44
C GLN A 42 -22.86 -9.63 -16.15
N PHE A 43 -21.53 -9.71 -16.11
CA PHE A 43 -20.70 -9.35 -14.95
C PHE A 43 -19.24 -9.03 -15.31
N CYS A 44 -18.56 -8.23 -14.47
CA CYS A 44 -17.17 -7.82 -14.69
C CYS A 44 -16.11 -8.61 -13.90
N ILE A 45 -16.48 -9.41 -12.89
CA ILE A 45 -15.56 -10.35 -12.22
C ILE A 45 -16.14 -11.77 -12.34
N SER A 46 -15.33 -12.68 -12.89
CA SER A 46 -15.69 -14.08 -13.14
C SER A 46 -14.97 -15.03 -12.18
N VAL A 47 -15.58 -16.17 -11.94
CA VAL A 47 -15.00 -17.33 -11.23
C VAL A 47 -15.10 -18.61 -12.07
N GLY A 48 -15.32 -18.45 -13.38
CA GLY A 48 -15.69 -19.51 -14.31
C GLY A 48 -17.20 -19.77 -14.33
N GLY A 49 -17.72 -20.08 -15.53
CA GLY A 49 -19.14 -20.38 -15.73
C GLY A 49 -20.05 -19.16 -15.70
N SER A 50 -21.35 -19.38 -15.51
CA SER A 50 -22.40 -18.37 -15.76
C SER A 50 -22.79 -17.50 -14.56
N ARG A 51 -21.98 -17.42 -13.49
CA ARG A 51 -22.30 -16.62 -12.31
C ARG A 51 -21.19 -15.62 -11.98
N PRO A 52 -21.54 -14.40 -11.53
CA PRO A 52 -20.55 -13.44 -11.05
C PRO A 52 -19.79 -13.98 -9.84
N ALA A 53 -18.59 -13.44 -9.62
CA ALA A 53 -17.95 -13.54 -8.32
C ALA A 53 -18.85 -12.96 -7.21
N VAL A 54 -18.92 -13.67 -6.09
CA VAL A 54 -19.58 -13.22 -4.84
C VAL A 54 -18.53 -13.19 -3.73
N HIS A 55 -18.88 -12.67 -2.55
CA HIS A 55 -17.92 -12.42 -1.47
C HIS A 55 -17.08 -13.64 -1.05
N ASP A 56 -17.64 -14.86 -1.09
CA ASP A 56 -16.95 -16.13 -0.83
C ASP A 56 -15.80 -16.44 -1.81
N LYS A 57 -15.68 -15.67 -2.88
CA LYS A 57 -14.64 -15.74 -3.92
C LYS A 57 -13.79 -14.46 -4.00
N LEU A 58 -14.11 -13.45 -3.20
CA LEU A 58 -13.43 -12.16 -3.11
C LEU A 58 -13.13 -11.84 -1.64
N GLN A 59 -12.73 -12.85 -0.87
CA GLN A 59 -12.56 -12.77 0.60
C GLN A 59 -11.43 -11.82 1.02
N GLU A 60 -10.45 -11.56 0.16
CA GLU A 60 -9.42 -10.54 0.40
C GLU A 60 -9.92 -9.10 0.17
N CYS A 61 -11.07 -8.94 -0.51
CA CYS A 61 -11.69 -7.65 -0.81
C CYS A 61 -12.89 -7.33 0.11
N PHE A 62 -13.69 -8.34 0.48
CA PHE A 62 -14.95 -8.14 1.20
C PHE A 62 -15.12 -9.05 2.42
N ARG A 63 -15.43 -8.43 3.57
CA ARG A 63 -15.76 -9.09 4.85
C ARG A 63 -17.23 -9.56 4.96
N GLY A 64 -18.00 -9.49 3.87
CA GLY A 64 -19.44 -9.75 3.82
C GLY A 64 -20.01 -9.52 2.41
N THR A 65 -21.33 -9.52 2.25
CA THR A 65 -22.02 -9.22 0.98
C THR A 65 -21.47 -7.96 0.30
N ILE A 66 -21.11 -8.04 -0.98
CA ILE A 66 -20.45 -6.96 -1.75
C ILE A 66 -21.21 -5.63 -1.58
N GLY A 67 -20.52 -4.62 -1.06
CA GLY A 67 -21.03 -3.29 -0.76
C GLY A 67 -19.95 -2.41 -0.11
N PRO A 68 -20.18 -1.09 0.06
CA PRO A 68 -19.14 -0.19 0.55
C PRO A 68 -18.78 -0.46 2.02
N GLU A 69 -19.76 -0.84 2.84
CA GLU A 69 -19.54 -1.16 4.26
C GLU A 69 -18.92 -2.54 4.52
N THR A 70 -18.71 -3.35 3.47
CA THR A 70 -18.05 -4.67 3.57
C THR A 70 -16.63 -4.69 3.02
N LEU A 71 -16.14 -3.58 2.45
CA LEU A 71 -14.72 -3.34 2.22
C LEU A 71 -13.93 -3.30 3.54
N TYR A 72 -12.62 -3.55 3.49
CA TYR A 72 -11.76 -3.61 4.67
C TYR A 72 -11.27 -2.22 5.08
N LYS A 73 -11.62 -1.79 6.30
CA LYS A 73 -11.19 -0.50 6.85
C LYS A 73 -9.79 -0.62 7.46
N ILE A 74 -9.03 0.47 7.55
CA ILE A 74 -7.62 0.45 8.01
C ILE A 74 -7.44 -0.13 9.43
N GLU A 75 -8.47 -0.04 10.27
CA GLU A 75 -8.51 -0.59 11.64
C GLU A 75 -9.04 -2.04 11.71
N ASP A 76 -9.57 -2.60 10.61
CA ASP A 76 -10.08 -3.98 10.60
C ASP A 76 -8.95 -4.99 10.83
N SER A 77 -9.23 -6.03 11.62
CA SER A 77 -8.23 -7.03 12.02
C SER A 77 -7.57 -7.82 10.88
N HIS A 78 -8.09 -7.72 9.65
CA HIS A 78 -7.42 -8.26 8.46
C HIS A 78 -6.22 -7.39 8.04
N VAL A 79 -6.37 -6.07 8.09
CA VAL A 79 -5.33 -5.11 7.73
C VAL A 79 -4.20 -5.11 8.77
N THR A 80 -4.55 -5.06 10.06
CA THR A 80 -3.54 -5.05 11.14
C THR A 80 -2.71 -6.33 11.16
N LYS A 81 -3.34 -7.51 11.07
CA LYS A 81 -2.64 -8.80 10.89
C LYS A 81 -1.84 -8.91 9.60
N SER A 82 -2.13 -8.09 8.58
CA SER A 82 -1.31 -8.04 7.37
C SER A 82 -0.08 -7.15 7.53
N ALA A 83 -0.08 -6.17 8.44
CA ALA A 83 1.10 -5.40 8.83
C ALA A 83 2.05 -6.19 9.77
N GLU A 84 1.54 -7.22 10.45
CA GLU A 84 2.33 -8.17 11.26
C GLU A 84 3.05 -9.25 10.42
N LYS A 85 2.77 -9.34 9.11
CA LYS A 85 3.45 -10.30 8.21
C LYS A 85 4.86 -9.79 7.88
N ASN A 86 5.84 -10.68 7.87
CA ASN A 86 7.19 -10.42 7.34
C ASN A 86 7.24 -10.33 5.79
N LEU A 87 6.19 -9.79 5.16
CA LEU A 87 6.09 -9.61 3.71
C LEU A 87 6.56 -8.20 3.35
N GLN A 88 7.60 -8.09 2.54
CA GLN A 88 8.13 -6.80 2.11
C GLN A 88 7.28 -6.18 1.00
N LEU A 89 7.30 -4.85 0.88
CA LEU A 89 6.57 -4.13 -0.16
C LEU A 89 6.90 -4.65 -1.57
N HIS A 90 8.17 -4.99 -1.83
CA HIS A 90 8.59 -5.49 -3.15
C HIS A 90 7.99 -6.87 -3.50
N GLU A 91 7.74 -7.72 -2.49
CA GLU A 91 7.13 -9.05 -2.66
C GLU A 91 5.62 -8.91 -2.90
N ALA A 92 4.96 -8.09 -2.08
CA ALA A 92 3.55 -7.76 -2.25
C ALA A 92 3.27 -7.13 -3.63
N LEU A 93 4.10 -6.18 -4.05
CA LEU A 93 4.05 -5.59 -5.40
C LEU A 93 4.30 -6.64 -6.48
N SER A 94 5.34 -7.46 -6.36
CA SER A 94 5.65 -8.48 -7.39
C SER A 94 4.51 -9.48 -7.60
N SER A 95 3.76 -9.82 -6.55
CA SER A 95 2.65 -10.79 -6.62
C SER A 95 1.57 -10.44 -7.64
N ILE A 96 1.33 -9.14 -7.89
CA ILE A 96 0.36 -8.64 -8.87
C ILE A 96 0.97 -8.37 -10.26
N SER A 97 2.20 -8.79 -10.53
CA SER A 97 2.80 -8.68 -11.87
C SER A 97 2.15 -9.63 -12.89
N PHE A 98 2.20 -9.29 -14.17
CA PHE A 98 1.73 -10.18 -15.25
C PHE A 98 2.48 -11.52 -15.24
N SER A 99 3.78 -11.51 -14.93
CA SER A 99 4.60 -12.73 -14.79
C SER A 99 4.15 -13.65 -13.65
N SER A 100 3.68 -13.09 -12.52
CA SER A 100 3.26 -13.84 -11.33
C SER A 100 1.84 -14.35 -11.43
N LEU A 101 0.93 -13.54 -12.00
CA LEU A 101 -0.48 -13.91 -12.17
C LEU A 101 -0.68 -14.85 -13.38
N GLY A 102 0.02 -14.59 -14.50
CA GLY A 102 -0.15 -15.32 -15.75
C GLY A 102 -1.36 -14.85 -16.58
N ALA A 103 -1.25 -15.00 -17.90
CA ALA A 103 -2.14 -14.33 -18.85
C ALA A 103 -3.59 -14.87 -18.93
N GLU A 104 -3.89 -15.99 -18.26
CA GLU A 104 -5.22 -16.63 -18.24
C GLU A 104 -5.98 -16.40 -16.92
N SER A 105 -5.30 -16.00 -15.84
CA SER A 105 -5.95 -15.68 -14.55
C SER A 105 -6.48 -14.24 -14.51
N ILE A 106 -5.79 -13.33 -15.22
CA ILE A 106 -6.11 -11.89 -15.26
C ILE A 106 -7.39 -11.62 -16.06
N ILE A 107 -7.66 -12.37 -17.13
CA ILE A 107 -8.83 -12.20 -18.01
C ILE A 107 -9.34 -13.57 -18.47
N GLU A 108 -10.59 -13.88 -18.14
CA GLU A 108 -11.31 -15.04 -18.71
C GLU A 108 -11.46 -14.86 -20.23
N ARG A 109 -10.92 -15.80 -21.01
CA ARG A 109 -10.87 -15.68 -22.47
C ARG A 109 -12.03 -16.41 -23.16
N ASN A 110 -12.38 -15.91 -24.34
CA ASN A 110 -13.39 -16.46 -25.26
C ASN A 110 -14.85 -16.38 -24.76
N GLU A 111 -15.09 -15.89 -23.54
CA GLU A 111 -16.42 -15.74 -22.94
C GLU A 111 -16.89 -14.28 -23.01
N ASP A 112 -18.06 -14.01 -23.60
CA ASP A 112 -18.64 -12.65 -23.62
C ASP A 112 -19.49 -12.41 -22.35
N ARG A 113 -18.82 -12.02 -21.26
CA ARG A 113 -19.46 -11.66 -19.98
C ARG A 113 -20.16 -10.29 -20.00
N GLY A 114 -20.27 -9.62 -21.15
CA GLY A 114 -20.95 -8.33 -21.27
C GLY A 114 -20.36 -7.18 -20.44
N CYS A 115 -19.14 -7.31 -19.94
CA CYS A 115 -18.49 -6.30 -19.11
C CYS A 115 -18.08 -5.06 -19.92
N ASN A 116 -19.00 -4.09 -20.01
CA ASN A 116 -18.78 -2.85 -20.74
C ASN A 116 -17.67 -1.96 -20.16
N LEU A 117 -17.30 -2.13 -18.88
CA LEU A 117 -16.14 -1.46 -18.30
C LEU A 117 -14.87 -1.86 -19.08
N MET A 118 -14.67 -3.15 -19.32
CA MET A 118 -13.50 -3.67 -20.04
C MET A 118 -13.58 -3.51 -21.59
N ARG A 119 -14.36 -2.54 -22.10
CA ARG A 119 -14.58 -2.33 -23.54
C ARG A 119 -14.47 -0.84 -23.91
N THR A 120 -13.37 -0.48 -24.58
CA THR A 120 -13.18 0.86 -25.19
C THR A 120 -13.70 0.96 -26.63
N ALA A 121 -14.16 -0.13 -27.24
CA ALA A 121 -14.93 -0.07 -28.49
C ALA A 121 -16.32 0.57 -28.26
N ALA A 122 -16.99 0.94 -29.36
CA ALA A 122 -18.36 1.44 -29.34
C ALA A 122 -19.31 0.53 -28.53
N ASP A 123 -20.23 1.16 -27.79
CA ASP A 123 -21.19 0.51 -26.88
C ASP A 123 -20.55 -0.32 -25.76
N GLY A 124 -19.29 0.00 -25.41
CA GLY A 124 -18.66 -0.34 -24.14
C GLY A 124 -18.82 0.78 -23.12
N LEU A 125 -17.72 1.43 -22.76
CA LEU A 125 -17.70 2.60 -21.86
C LEU A 125 -18.54 3.78 -22.36
N LEU A 126 -18.53 4.05 -23.67
CA LEU A 126 -19.38 5.07 -24.29
C LEU A 126 -20.33 4.43 -25.30
N LYS A 127 -21.63 4.71 -25.13
CA LYS A 127 -22.68 4.38 -26.08
C LYS A 127 -22.46 5.16 -27.38
N GLY A 128 -22.50 4.49 -28.53
CA GLY A 128 -22.11 5.04 -29.83
C GLY A 128 -20.59 5.15 -30.04
N GLY A 129 -19.77 4.98 -29.00
CA GLY A 129 -18.30 5.00 -29.09
C GLY A 129 -17.70 6.40 -29.28
N PHE A 130 -16.49 6.42 -29.84
CA PHE A 130 -15.73 7.64 -30.12
C PHE A 130 -15.97 8.06 -31.58
N THR A 131 -16.52 9.26 -31.79
CA THR A 131 -16.89 9.77 -33.13
C THR A 131 -15.69 10.07 -34.02
N ASN A 132 -14.52 10.26 -33.40
CA ASN A 132 -13.28 10.65 -34.05
C ASN A 132 -12.22 9.57 -33.78
N THR A 133 -11.12 9.55 -34.54
CA THR A 133 -9.99 8.60 -34.40
C THR A 133 -9.17 8.73 -33.11
N ALA A 134 -9.70 9.41 -32.09
CA ALA A 134 -9.13 9.53 -30.76
C ALA A 134 -9.08 8.16 -30.06
N GLN A 135 -7.86 7.67 -29.82
CA GLN A 135 -7.62 6.38 -29.18
C GLN A 135 -7.70 6.55 -27.66
N LEU A 136 -8.87 6.30 -27.05
CA LEU A 136 -8.97 6.37 -25.59
C LEU A 136 -8.19 5.22 -24.94
N ASN A 137 -7.09 5.58 -24.28
CA ASN A 137 -6.36 4.71 -23.38
C ASN A 137 -6.88 4.94 -21.95
N VAL A 138 -7.80 4.10 -21.49
CA VAL A 138 -8.26 4.10 -20.09
C VAL A 138 -7.25 3.34 -19.23
N GLY A 139 -6.91 3.86 -18.06
CA GLY A 139 -6.28 3.13 -16.98
C GLY A 139 -7.25 3.04 -15.80
N TRP A 140 -7.28 1.91 -15.08
CA TRP A 140 -8.35 1.61 -14.11
C TRP A 140 -8.02 2.01 -12.67
N TRP A 141 -6.92 1.49 -12.15
CA TRP A 141 -6.36 1.83 -10.84
C TRP A 141 -5.14 2.75 -10.97
N SER A 142 -4.44 2.59 -12.09
CA SER A 142 -3.31 3.39 -12.57
C SER A 142 -3.31 3.38 -14.12
N ASP A 143 -2.30 3.97 -14.74
CA ASP A 143 -2.14 4.09 -16.19
C ASP A 143 -1.99 2.75 -16.96
N GLU A 144 -1.82 1.62 -16.25
CA GLU A 144 -1.29 0.37 -16.79
C GLU A 144 -2.33 -0.60 -17.37
N LEU A 145 -3.55 -0.68 -16.83
CA LEU A 145 -4.59 -1.58 -17.38
C LEU A 145 -5.29 -0.95 -18.59
N ARG A 146 -4.54 -0.79 -19.68
CA ARG A 146 -5.02 -0.18 -20.92
C ARG A 146 -5.64 -1.16 -21.88
N ILE A 147 -6.80 -0.78 -22.39
CA ILE A 147 -7.59 -1.52 -23.37
C ILE A 147 -7.72 -0.62 -24.60
N LYS A 148 -7.05 -0.96 -25.70
CA LYS A 148 -7.27 -0.28 -26.99
C LYS A 148 -8.41 -0.96 -27.73
N CYS A 149 -9.30 -0.15 -28.32
CA CYS A 149 -10.63 -0.54 -28.81
C CYS A 149 -10.67 -1.93 -29.45
N GLY A 150 -11.65 -2.76 -29.07
CA GLY A 150 -11.92 -4.07 -29.67
C GLY A 150 -12.73 -4.99 -28.74
N ARG A 151 -13.07 -6.20 -29.21
CA ARG A 151 -13.32 -7.33 -28.31
C ARG A 151 -11.97 -7.80 -27.75
N GLN A 152 -11.94 -8.19 -26.47
CA GLN A 152 -10.73 -8.73 -25.85
C GLN A 152 -10.29 -9.99 -26.61
N THR A 153 -9.01 -10.03 -27.00
CA THR A 153 -8.45 -11.21 -27.68
C THR A 153 -7.09 -11.63 -27.11
N LYS A 154 -6.23 -10.69 -26.68
CA LYS A 154 -4.92 -11.00 -26.09
C LYS A 154 -4.55 -10.00 -24.99
N CYS A 155 -4.46 -10.48 -23.75
CA CYS A 155 -3.76 -9.78 -22.67
C CYS A 155 -2.25 -10.06 -22.79
N LYS A 156 -1.41 -9.06 -22.53
CA LYS A 156 0.05 -9.18 -22.49
C LYS A 156 0.64 -8.31 -21.39
N GLY A 157 1.71 -8.76 -20.77
CA GLY A 157 2.54 -7.91 -19.93
C GLY A 157 3.12 -6.72 -20.70
N GLY A 158 3.26 -5.57 -20.05
CA GLY A 158 3.91 -4.36 -20.57
C GLY A 158 3.34 -3.09 -19.95
N ARG A 159 3.89 -1.92 -20.31
CA ARG A 159 3.40 -0.63 -19.81
C ARG A 159 2.33 -0.03 -20.71
N VAL A 160 1.45 0.76 -20.09
CA VAL A 160 1.01 2.10 -20.51
C VAL A 160 1.17 2.47 -22.00
N ARG A 161 2.41 2.71 -22.43
CA ARG A 161 2.78 3.27 -23.74
C ARG A 161 3.02 2.20 -24.82
N ASP A 162 3.10 0.94 -24.43
CA ASP A 162 3.40 -0.19 -25.30
C ASP A 162 2.12 -0.72 -26.02
N VAL A 163 1.00 0.01 -25.89
CA VAL A 163 -0.34 -0.32 -26.41
C VAL A 163 -0.50 0.15 -27.87
N THR A 164 0.18 -0.54 -28.78
CA THR A 164 0.26 -0.12 -30.19
C THR A 164 -0.93 -0.57 -31.06
N SER A 165 -1.50 -1.75 -30.83
CA SER A 165 -2.52 -2.37 -31.72
C SER A 165 -3.96 -2.31 -31.20
N TYR A 166 -4.93 -2.35 -32.12
CA TYR A 166 -6.36 -2.56 -31.82
C TYR A 166 -6.57 -3.86 -31.02
N GLY A 167 -7.53 -3.87 -30.09
CA GLY A 167 -7.87 -5.02 -29.23
C GLY A 167 -6.81 -5.43 -28.19
N ALA A 168 -5.70 -4.69 -28.06
CA ALA A 168 -4.66 -5.00 -27.09
C ALA A 168 -5.08 -4.62 -25.65
N VAL A 169 -4.89 -5.57 -24.72
CA VAL A 169 -4.90 -5.29 -23.29
C VAL A 169 -3.48 -5.44 -22.74
N ARG A 170 -3.01 -4.46 -21.97
CA ARG A 170 -1.77 -4.57 -21.19
C ARG A 170 -2.06 -4.74 -19.70
N TRP A 171 -1.16 -5.44 -19.02
CA TRP A 171 -1.06 -5.51 -17.56
C TRP A 171 0.40 -5.29 -17.17
N THR A 172 0.69 -4.74 -16.00
CA THR A 172 2.06 -4.38 -15.63
C THR A 172 2.97 -5.61 -15.44
N GLU A 173 4.16 -5.59 -16.04
CA GLU A 173 5.24 -6.56 -15.76
C GLU A 173 6.08 -6.14 -14.55
N ASP A 174 6.05 -4.84 -14.21
CA ASP A 174 6.88 -4.26 -13.16
C ASP A 174 6.06 -3.20 -12.39
N PRO A 175 5.37 -3.63 -11.33
CA PRO A 175 4.58 -2.74 -10.47
C PRO A 175 5.40 -1.59 -9.87
N ASN A 176 6.72 -1.70 -9.73
CA ASN A 176 7.56 -0.61 -9.21
C ASN A 176 7.65 0.60 -10.16
N LYS A 177 7.20 0.45 -11.41
CA LYS A 177 7.12 1.50 -12.45
C LYS A 177 5.67 1.99 -12.67
N VAL A 178 4.78 1.71 -11.72
CA VAL A 178 3.40 2.22 -11.71
C VAL A 178 3.36 3.50 -10.89
N SER A 179 2.80 4.57 -11.46
CA SER A 179 2.80 5.91 -10.86
C SER A 179 2.22 5.98 -9.44
N ILE A 180 1.23 5.15 -9.11
CA ILE A 180 0.62 5.13 -7.75
C ILE A 180 1.51 4.43 -6.71
N PHE A 181 2.48 3.62 -7.14
CA PHE A 181 3.40 2.90 -6.26
C PHE A 181 4.79 3.54 -6.20
N GLU A 182 5.22 4.28 -7.24
CA GLU A 182 6.47 5.04 -7.25
C GLU A 182 6.59 5.96 -6.01
N ASP A 183 5.51 6.67 -5.65
CA ASP A 183 5.48 7.51 -4.45
C ASP A 183 5.44 6.72 -3.13
N VAL A 184 4.79 5.56 -3.10
CA VAL A 184 4.77 4.67 -1.91
C VAL A 184 6.17 4.15 -1.61
N ILE A 185 6.85 3.61 -2.63
CA ILE A 185 8.23 3.11 -2.53
C ILE A 185 9.16 4.24 -2.07
N ARG A 186 9.08 5.41 -2.72
CA ARG A 186 9.92 6.58 -2.43
C ARG A 186 9.73 7.13 -1.02
N LEU A 187 8.50 7.19 -0.51
CA LEU A 187 8.20 7.73 0.82
C LEU A 187 8.46 6.70 1.93
N LEU A 188 8.18 5.41 1.69
CA LEU A 188 8.53 4.35 2.63
C LEU A 188 10.05 4.26 2.82
N ALA A 189 10.82 4.24 1.72
CA ALA A 189 12.29 4.20 1.79
C ALA A 189 12.87 5.39 2.59
N ARG A 190 12.32 6.59 2.41
CA ARG A 190 12.72 7.79 3.19
C ARG A 190 12.40 7.66 4.68
N PHE A 191 11.27 7.04 5.04
CA PHE A 191 10.96 6.73 6.44
C PHE A 191 11.92 5.69 7.02
N GLU A 192 12.24 4.63 6.26
CA GLU A 192 13.16 3.59 6.70
C GLU A 192 14.60 4.10 6.87
N GLU A 193 15.08 4.96 5.97
CA GLU A 193 16.35 5.68 6.07
C GLU A 193 16.41 6.50 7.36
N ALA A 194 15.41 7.36 7.60
CA ALA A 194 15.34 8.19 8.81
C ALA A 194 15.27 7.35 10.10
N LYS A 195 14.46 6.29 10.10
CA LYS A 195 14.33 5.31 11.20
C LYS A 195 15.68 4.66 11.52
N ASN A 196 16.38 4.16 10.49
CA ASN A 196 17.65 3.48 10.66
C ASN A 196 18.75 4.43 11.16
N ALA A 197 18.82 5.66 10.63
CA ALA A 197 19.77 6.67 11.09
C ALA A 197 19.53 7.10 12.55
N VAL A 198 18.27 7.23 12.97
CA VAL A 198 17.93 7.50 14.39
C VAL A 198 18.29 6.31 15.28
N MET A 199 18.00 5.09 14.86
CA MET A 199 18.39 3.85 15.59
C MET A 199 19.91 3.75 15.76
N GLU A 200 20.70 4.02 14.72
CA GLU A 200 22.17 3.97 14.77
C GLU A 200 22.75 5.02 15.72
N LYS A 201 22.22 6.25 15.71
CA LYS A 201 22.60 7.31 16.67
C LYS A 201 22.23 6.95 18.11
N ILE A 202 21.04 6.39 18.33
CA ILE A 202 20.62 5.93 19.68
C ILE A 202 21.56 4.83 20.16
N LYS A 203 21.83 3.83 19.33
CA LYS A 203 22.72 2.71 19.66
C LYS A 203 24.13 3.22 19.99
N THR A 204 24.76 3.96 19.09
CA THR A 204 26.14 4.46 19.31
C THR A 204 26.25 5.37 20.54
N THR A 205 25.22 6.19 20.81
CA THR A 205 25.19 7.01 22.04
C THR A 205 25.04 6.15 23.29
N ALA A 206 24.20 5.12 23.27
CA ALA A 206 24.05 4.18 24.38
C ALA A 206 25.33 3.35 24.61
N ASP A 207 25.97 2.88 23.53
CA ASP A 207 27.23 2.13 23.57
C ASP A 207 28.36 2.95 24.21
N GLU A 208 28.42 4.28 23.97
CA GLU A 208 29.38 5.17 24.65
C GLU A 208 28.98 5.46 26.11
N LEU A 209 27.72 5.81 26.38
CA LEU A 209 27.24 6.11 27.74
C LEU A 209 27.45 4.93 28.71
N THR A 210 27.21 3.71 28.24
CA THR A 210 27.34 2.48 29.05
C THR A 210 28.78 2.25 29.54
N LYS A 211 29.81 2.83 28.88
CA LYS A 211 31.21 2.76 29.34
C LYS A 211 31.50 3.67 30.54
N CYS A 212 30.63 4.63 30.83
CA CYS A 212 30.82 5.64 31.88
C CYS A 212 29.90 5.43 33.09
N ILE A 213 28.89 4.55 32.99
CA ILE A 213 27.99 4.21 34.09
C ILE A 213 28.68 3.17 34.99
N GLY A 214 28.71 3.40 36.30
CA GLY A 214 29.28 2.46 37.27
C GLY A 214 28.40 1.24 37.48
N HIS A 215 28.98 0.13 37.95
CA HIS A 215 28.23 -1.12 38.18
C HIS A 215 27.05 -0.94 39.16
N LYS A 216 27.21 -0.15 40.23
CA LYS A 216 26.12 0.13 41.20
C LYS A 216 24.97 0.85 40.51
N GLU A 217 25.27 1.85 39.69
CA GLU A 217 24.28 2.67 39.00
C GLU A 217 23.59 1.91 37.86
N ALA A 218 24.30 0.96 37.23
CA ALA A 218 23.76 0.05 36.22
C ALA A 218 22.85 -1.07 36.79
N GLU A 219 22.94 -1.36 38.09
CA GLU A 219 22.10 -2.33 38.79
C GLU A 219 20.78 -1.72 39.32
N LEU A 220 20.62 -0.39 39.26
CA LEU A 220 19.38 0.29 39.68
C LEU A 220 18.22 -0.06 38.76
N THR A 221 17.07 -0.45 39.33
CA THR A 221 15.83 -0.54 38.56
C THR A 221 15.31 0.86 38.19
N ASN A 222 14.45 0.94 37.17
CA ASN A 222 14.00 2.21 36.58
C ASN A 222 13.38 3.16 37.61
N ASP A 223 12.59 2.63 38.56
CA ASP A 223 11.95 3.44 39.60
C ASP A 223 12.98 3.95 40.61
N GLN A 224 13.89 3.09 41.06
CA GLN A 224 15.00 3.46 41.97
C GLN A 224 15.96 4.48 41.36
N LEU A 225 16.21 4.39 40.05
CA LEU A 225 17.05 5.31 39.31
C LEU A 225 16.52 6.75 39.37
N TYR A 226 15.20 6.93 39.24
CA TYR A 226 14.58 8.25 39.39
C TYR A 226 14.58 8.74 40.85
N GLU A 227 14.36 7.86 41.82
CA GLU A 227 14.42 8.21 43.25
C GLU A 227 15.83 8.66 43.70
N GLU A 228 16.88 7.86 43.43
CA GLU A 228 18.27 8.24 43.77
C GLU A 228 18.71 9.51 43.01
N PHE A 229 18.32 9.66 41.73
CA PHE A 229 18.65 10.85 40.94
C PHE A 229 18.02 12.14 41.51
N ILE A 230 16.75 12.10 41.92
CA ILE A 230 16.08 13.25 42.53
C ILE A 230 16.73 13.59 43.88
N TRP A 231 17.03 12.58 44.70
CA TRP A 231 17.62 12.76 46.02
C TRP A 231 19.01 13.42 45.96
N GLU A 232 19.91 12.90 45.12
CA GLU A 232 21.25 13.47 44.90
C GLU A 232 21.18 14.88 44.28
N THR A 233 20.22 15.13 43.38
CA THR A 233 20.01 16.46 42.78
C THR A 233 19.60 17.49 43.84
N ILE A 234 18.67 17.14 44.74
CA ILE A 234 18.27 18.02 45.85
C ILE A 234 19.47 18.27 46.78
N HIS A 235 20.22 17.21 47.14
CA HIS A 235 21.37 17.31 48.02
C HIS A 235 22.44 18.29 47.48
N ARG A 236 22.76 18.21 46.18
CA ARG A 236 23.71 19.14 45.53
C ARG A 236 23.20 20.58 45.44
N LEU A 237 21.89 20.79 45.27
CA LEU A 237 21.26 22.12 45.27
C LEU A 237 21.19 22.75 46.66
N GLU A 238 21.20 21.96 47.74
CA GLU A 238 21.36 22.47 49.10
C GLU A 238 22.82 22.76 49.44
N LEU A 239 23.76 21.90 49.04
CA LEU A 239 25.19 22.09 49.24
C LEU A 239 25.67 23.40 48.60
N SER A 240 25.28 23.68 47.35
CA SER A 240 25.72 24.90 46.65
C SER A 240 25.21 26.18 47.32
N LYS A 241 23.97 26.19 47.83
CA LYS A 241 23.42 27.32 48.60
C LYS A 241 24.24 27.61 49.85
N ARG A 242 24.49 26.58 50.68
CA ARG A 242 25.26 26.72 51.93
C ARG A 242 26.70 27.19 51.71
N VAL A 243 27.28 26.90 50.55
CA VAL A 243 28.61 27.40 50.14
C VAL A 243 28.55 28.83 49.62
N SER A 244 27.43 29.27 49.04
CA SER A 244 27.22 30.68 48.61
C SER A 244 26.79 31.64 49.73
N GLU A 245 26.57 31.12 50.94
CA GLU A 245 26.19 31.86 52.15
C GLU A 245 27.37 32.06 53.13
N GLN A 246 28.61 31.79 52.68
CA GLN A 246 29.87 31.92 53.42
C GLN A 246 30.86 32.90 52.75
#